data_AF-A0AAV5AUE3-F1
#
_entry.id   AF-A0AAV5AUE3-F1
#
_cell.length_a   1.000
_cell.length_b   1.000
_cell.length_c   1.000
_cell.angle_alpha   90.00
_cell.angle_beta   90.00
_cell.angle_gamma   90.00
#
_symmetry.space_group_name_H-M   'P 1'
#
loop_
_entity.id
_entity.type
_entity.pdbx_description
1 polymer ?
#
loop_
_entity_poly.entity_id
_entity_poly.type
_entity_poly.pdbx_seq_one_letter_code
_entity_poly.pdbx_strand_id
1 'polypeptide(L)'
;MATDNLISLELSKEELDKLNHLLSQIEELLKDKFINLTPSERAEYARVGNRTEGWITRVKQYMEQYPQLVLQHINTAEHAKDYNTRHALLPILRRLEAITQRVDDTLLLIGTDLYNNSIAYYKGLKAAAATNAPNAKSAYTDLKTQFPTGRSTKKSDDKPITE
;
A
#
# COMPACT_ATOMS: atom_id res chain seq x y z
N MET A 1 -17.48 -21.74 13.56
CA MET A 1 -16.21 -21.70 14.29
C MET A 1 -16.18 -20.38 15.03
N ALA A 2 -15.82 -20.39 16.31
CA ALA A 2 -15.62 -19.15 17.06
C ALA A 2 -14.60 -18.30 16.28
N THR A 3 -14.94 -17.05 15.99
CA THR A 3 -14.01 -16.10 15.39
C THR A 3 -13.02 -15.73 16.48
N ASP A 4 -11.94 -16.50 16.60
CA ASP A 4 -10.81 -16.14 17.46
C ASP A 4 -10.33 -14.75 17.05
N ASN A 5 -10.16 -13.89 18.05
CA ASN A 5 -9.61 -12.55 17.88
C ASN A 5 -8.17 -12.69 17.39
N LEU A 6 -7.90 -12.29 16.15
CA LEU A 6 -6.62 -12.50 15.48
C LEU A 6 -5.51 -11.61 16.07
N ILE A 7 -5.86 -10.41 16.54
CA ILE A 7 -4.90 -9.50 17.17
C ILE A 7 -5.57 -8.62 18.23
N SER A 8 -4.81 -8.30 19.29
CA SER A 8 -5.19 -7.30 20.30
C SER A 8 -4.08 -6.28 20.39
N LEU A 9 -4.31 -5.10 19.81
CA LEU A 9 -3.37 -4.00 19.78
C LEU A 9 -4.10 -2.70 20.09
N GLU A 10 -3.53 -1.90 20.98
CA GLU A 10 -3.96 -0.54 21.24
C GLU A 10 -2.72 0.34 21.23
N LEU A 11 -2.82 1.52 20.60
CA LEU A 11 -1.78 2.53 20.60
C LEU A 11 -2.24 3.69 21.48
N SER A 12 -1.42 4.05 22.46
CA SER A 12 -1.66 5.24 23.26
C SER A 12 -1.54 6.50 22.41
N LYS A 13 -2.15 7.59 22.89
CA LYS A 13 -2.01 8.91 22.24
C LYS A 13 -0.55 9.33 22.11
N GLU A 14 0.26 9.08 23.15
CA GLU A 14 1.69 9.41 23.15
C GLU A 14 2.47 8.65 22.07
N GLU A 15 2.16 7.36 21.85
CA GLU A 15 2.77 6.57 20.79
C GLU A 15 2.39 7.07 19.39
N LEU A 16 1.11 7.43 19.19
CA LEU A 16 0.63 8.00 17.93
C LEU A 16 1.28 9.36 17.63
N ASP A 17 1.34 10.24 18.62
CA ASP A 17 1.99 11.55 18.49
C ASP A 17 3.48 11.39 18.17
N LYS A 18 4.16 10.43 18.81
CA LYS A 18 5.56 10.12 18.52
C LYS A 18 5.76 9.57 17.10
N LEU A 19 4.89 8.67 16.64
CA LEU A 19 4.94 8.16 15.27
C LEU A 19 4.78 9.27 14.23
N ASN A 20 3.78 10.13 14.41
CA ASN A 20 3.54 11.27 13.52
C ASN A 20 4.74 12.24 13.52
N HIS A 21 5.31 12.53 14.68
CA HIS A 21 6.49 13.39 14.77
C HIS A 21 7.69 12.80 14.00
N LEU A 22 7.95 11.50 14.13
CA LEU A 22 9.04 10.83 13.41
C LEU A 22 8.79 10.82 11.89
N LEU A 23 7.55 10.65 11.45
CA LEU A 23 7.20 10.73 10.03
C LEU A 23 7.45 12.13 9.48
N SER A 24 7.02 13.18 10.19
CA SER A 24 7.29 14.56 9.78
C SER A 24 8.79 14.89 9.72
N GLN A 25 9.60 14.34 10.63
CA GLN A 25 11.06 14.49 10.55
C GLN A 25 11.65 13.82 9.32
N ILE A 26 11.13 12.65 8.92
CA ILE A 26 11.53 11.99 7.68
C ILE A 26 11.13 12.86 6.48
N GLU A 27 9.88 13.32 6.43
CA GLU A 27 9.38 14.17 5.34
C GLU A 27 10.22 15.44 5.15
N GLU A 28 10.54 16.14 6.24
CA GLU A 28 11.36 17.36 6.20
C GLU A 28 12.79 17.06 5.71
N LEU A 29 13.38 15.93 6.11
CA LEU A 29 14.72 15.54 5.64
C LEU A 29 14.77 15.28 4.12
N LEU A 30 13.65 14.80 3.55
CA LEU A 30 13.58 14.44 2.13
C LEU A 30 13.19 15.62 1.22
N LYS A 31 12.49 16.63 1.77
CA LYS A 31 11.78 17.70 1.06
C LYS A 31 12.53 18.36 -0.10
N ASP A 32 13.79 18.75 0.09
CA ASP A 32 14.54 19.53 -0.90
C ASP A 32 15.47 18.68 -1.79
N LYS A 33 15.65 17.40 -1.45
CA LYS A 33 16.67 16.53 -2.09
C LYS A 33 16.06 15.35 -2.84
N PHE A 34 14.80 15.03 -2.58
CA PHE A 34 14.12 13.87 -3.14
C PHE A 34 13.03 14.29 -4.10
N ILE A 35 12.73 13.42 -5.05
CA ILE A 35 11.76 13.66 -6.13
C ILE A 35 10.64 12.64 -5.99
N ASN A 36 9.41 13.12 -6.13
CA ASN A 36 8.23 12.28 -6.23
C ASN A 36 7.81 12.19 -7.70
N LEU A 37 7.78 10.95 -8.21
CA LEU A 37 7.29 10.67 -9.55
C LEU A 37 5.88 10.09 -9.48
N THR A 38 4.99 10.57 -10.35
CA THR A 38 3.67 9.99 -10.61
C THR A 38 3.80 8.58 -11.21
N PRO A 39 2.75 7.74 -11.16
CA PRO A 39 2.78 6.42 -11.78
C PRO A 39 3.13 6.44 -13.27
N SER A 40 2.67 7.46 -14.01
CA SER A 40 2.98 7.66 -15.43
C SER A 40 4.45 8.01 -15.65
N GLU A 41 5.00 8.98 -14.92
CA GLU A 41 6.42 9.36 -15.03
C GLU A 41 7.33 8.17 -14.67
N ARG A 42 6.96 7.38 -13.66
CA ARG A 42 7.70 6.17 -13.29
C ARG A 42 7.75 5.12 -14.40
N ALA A 43 6.74 5.06 -15.27
CA ALA A 43 6.67 4.08 -16.34
C ALA A 43 7.64 4.40 -17.50
N GLU A 44 8.09 5.65 -17.62
CA GLU A 44 9.02 6.10 -18.65
C GLU A 44 10.45 5.62 -18.40
N TYR A 45 10.81 5.32 -17.15
CA TYR A 45 12.18 4.94 -16.77
C TYR A 45 12.36 3.43 -16.63
N ALA A 46 13.41 2.92 -17.24
CA ALA A 46 13.82 1.53 -17.09
C ALA A 46 14.25 1.23 -15.64
N ARG A 47 13.82 0.07 -15.12
CA ARG A 47 14.17 -0.35 -13.76
C ARG A 47 15.54 -0.99 -13.71
N VAL A 48 16.35 -0.60 -12.73
CA VAL A 48 17.61 -1.29 -12.40
C VAL A 48 17.30 -2.43 -11.43
N GLY A 49 17.24 -3.66 -11.96
CA GLY A 49 17.17 -4.88 -11.16
C GLY A 49 18.55 -5.43 -10.79
N ASN A 50 18.59 -6.52 -10.01
CA ASN A 50 19.84 -7.11 -9.48
C ASN A 50 20.91 -7.39 -10.54
N ARG A 51 20.51 -7.92 -11.71
CA ARG A 51 21.44 -8.19 -12.82
C ARG A 51 22.08 -6.90 -13.34
N THR A 52 21.27 -5.86 -13.54
CA THR A 52 21.73 -4.56 -14.04
C THR A 52 22.60 -3.87 -13.00
N GLU A 53 22.25 -3.96 -11.71
CA GLU A 53 23.05 -3.41 -10.61
C GLU A 53 24.47 -4.01 -10.60
N GLY A 54 24.59 -5.35 -10.68
CA GLY A 54 25.90 -6.01 -10.75
C GLY A 54 26.70 -5.62 -11.99
N TRP A 55 26.03 -5.38 -13.13
CA TRP A 55 26.67 -4.87 -14.33
C TRP A 55 27.17 -3.42 -14.14
N ILE A 56 26.38 -2.53 -13.54
CA ILE A 56 26.77 -1.15 -13.24
C ILE A 56 28.01 -1.12 -12.34
N THR A 57 28.07 -1.97 -11.30
CA THR A 57 29.26 -2.10 -10.45
C THR A 57 30.51 -2.45 -11.26
N ARG A 58 30.39 -3.39 -12.21
CA ARG A 58 31.51 -3.76 -13.09
C ARG A 58 31.90 -2.64 -14.05
N VAL A 59 30.92 -1.95 -14.63
CA VAL A 59 31.16 -0.79 -15.50
C VAL A 59 31.94 0.28 -14.74
N LYS A 60 31.53 0.62 -13.51
CA LYS A 60 32.26 1.57 -12.65
C LYS A 60 33.73 1.16 -12.45
N GLN A 61 33.96 -0.11 -12.11
CA GLN A 61 35.32 -0.65 -11.93
C GLN A 61 36.18 -0.49 -13.20
N TYR A 62 35.61 -0.78 -14.37
CA TYR A 62 36.33 -0.64 -15.64
C TYR A 62 36.59 0.81 -16.02
N MET A 63 35.67 1.73 -15.73
CA MET A 63 35.89 3.17 -15.93
C MET A 63 37.04 3.70 -15.07
N GLU A 64 37.19 3.18 -13.84
CA GLU A 64 38.27 3.53 -12.93
C GLU A 64 39.61 2.90 -13.34
N GLN A 65 39.59 1.64 -13.79
CA GLN A 65 40.78 0.91 -14.21
C GLN A 65 41.34 1.36 -15.57
N TYR A 66 40.46 1.76 -16.50
CA TYR A 66 40.83 2.16 -17.85
C TYR A 66 40.26 3.54 -18.23
N PRO A 67 40.72 4.64 -17.59
CA PRO A 67 40.20 5.99 -17.84
C PRO A 67 40.30 6.44 -19.31
N GLN A 68 41.28 5.93 -20.06
CA GLN A 68 41.47 6.21 -21.48
C GLN A 68 40.34 5.67 -22.38
N LEU A 69 39.56 4.69 -21.91
CA LEU A 69 38.40 4.15 -22.63
C LEU A 69 37.11 4.94 -22.33
N VAL A 70 37.15 5.85 -21.36
CA VAL A 70 36.00 6.67 -20.99
C VAL A 70 35.79 7.75 -22.04
N LEU A 71 34.58 7.80 -22.60
CA LEU A 71 34.21 8.81 -23.58
C LEU A 71 34.12 10.20 -22.93
N GLN A 72 34.54 11.25 -23.65
CA GLN A 72 34.65 12.61 -23.12
C GLN A 72 33.33 13.19 -22.57
N HIS A 73 32.18 12.72 -23.05
CA HIS A 73 30.87 13.19 -22.58
C HIS A 73 30.41 12.51 -21.28
N ILE A 74 31.12 11.50 -20.80
CA ILE A 74 30.76 10.79 -19.56
C ILE A 74 31.39 11.51 -18.37
N ASN A 75 30.55 12.07 -17.50
CA ASN A 75 30.99 12.63 -16.23
C ASN A 75 31.19 11.50 -15.20
N THR A 76 32.44 11.03 -15.07
CA THR A 76 32.80 9.94 -14.15
C THR A 76 32.61 10.31 -12.67
N ALA A 77 32.79 11.59 -12.32
CA ALA A 77 32.62 12.07 -10.96
C ALA A 77 31.15 12.03 -10.54
N GLU A 78 30.23 12.50 -11.41
CA GLU A 78 28.80 12.44 -11.12
C GLU A 78 28.30 10.98 -11.10
N HIS A 79 28.75 10.14 -12.05
CA HIS A 79 28.43 8.72 -12.04
C HIS A 79 28.85 8.03 -10.72
N ALA A 80 30.05 8.34 -10.20
CA ALA A 80 30.51 7.79 -8.93
C ALA A 80 29.67 8.28 -7.72
N LYS A 81 29.28 9.56 -7.72
CA LYS A 81 28.40 10.14 -6.71
C LYS A 81 27.01 9.49 -6.71
N ASP A 82 26.42 9.30 -7.88
CA ASP A 82 25.12 8.63 -8.04
C ASP A 82 25.18 7.17 -7.60
N TYR A 83 26.23 6.45 -8.01
CA TYR A 83 26.48 5.08 -7.58
C TYR A 83 26.51 4.97 -6.05
N ASN A 84 27.32 5.81 -5.38
CA ASN A 84 27.46 5.78 -3.93
C ASN A 84 26.14 6.15 -3.23
N THR A 85 25.44 7.17 -3.73
CA THR A 85 24.16 7.63 -3.16
C THR A 85 23.10 6.53 -3.29
N ARG A 86 22.98 5.90 -4.46
CA ARG A 86 22.05 4.79 -4.68
C ARG A 86 22.34 3.63 -3.71
N HIS A 87 23.60 3.22 -3.57
CA HIS A 87 23.97 2.14 -2.66
C HIS A 87 23.70 2.46 -1.19
N ALA A 88 23.78 3.73 -0.78
CA ALA A 88 23.41 4.17 0.55
C ALA A 88 21.88 4.17 0.77
N LEU A 89 21.09 4.51 -0.25
CA LEU A 89 19.62 4.58 -0.17
C LEU A 89 18.94 3.21 -0.22
N LEU A 90 19.46 2.24 -0.96
CA LEU A 90 18.88 0.90 -1.07
C LEU A 90 18.60 0.21 0.29
N PRO A 91 19.53 0.16 1.27
CA PRO A 91 19.23 -0.42 2.57
C PRO A 91 18.20 0.39 3.38
N ILE A 92 18.14 1.71 3.19
CA ILE A 92 17.13 2.57 3.84
C ILE A 92 15.75 2.25 3.26
N LEU A 93 15.63 2.15 1.94
CA LEU A 93 14.39 1.77 1.26
C LEU A 93 13.86 0.43 1.78
N ARG A 94 14.71 -0.59 1.87
CA ARG A 94 14.32 -1.91 2.41
C ARG A 94 13.80 -1.84 3.84
N ARG A 95 14.37 -0.97 4.68
CA ARG A 95 13.88 -0.77 6.05
C ARG A 95 12.51 -0.10 6.07
N LEU A 96 12.29 0.89 5.21
CA LEU A 96 10.99 1.55 5.07
C LEU A 96 9.94 0.57 4.56
N GLU A 97 10.25 -0.22 3.54
CA GLU A 97 9.37 -1.27 3.01
C GLU A 97 8.97 -2.28 4.09
N ALA A 98 9.92 -2.73 4.91
CA ALA A 98 9.64 -3.64 6.02
C ALA A 98 8.75 -3.00 7.11
N ILE A 99 8.94 -1.71 7.41
CA ILE A 99 8.08 -0.97 8.34
C ILE A 99 6.66 -0.86 7.78
N THR A 100 6.53 -0.47 6.51
CA THR A 100 5.23 -0.38 5.83
C THR A 100 4.52 -1.72 5.83
N GLN A 101 5.22 -2.81 5.48
CA GLN A 101 4.64 -4.16 5.47
C GLN A 101 4.11 -4.54 6.85
N ARG A 102 4.86 -4.28 7.92
CA ARG A 102 4.42 -4.61 9.29
C ARG A 102 3.14 -3.84 9.68
N VAL A 103 3.03 -2.57 9.29
CA VAL A 103 1.83 -1.77 9.53
C VAL A 103 0.66 -2.31 8.72
N ASP A 104 0.87 -2.62 7.44
CA ASP A 104 -0.15 -3.17 6.54
C ASP A 104 -0.68 -4.53 7.03
N ASP A 105 0.21 -5.45 7.43
CA ASP A 105 -0.15 -6.75 7.99
C ASP A 105 -0.98 -6.60 9.28
N THR A 106 -0.61 -5.64 10.13
CA THR A 106 -1.35 -5.35 11.37
C THR A 106 -2.75 -4.83 11.08
N LEU A 107 -2.87 -3.89 10.12
CA LEU A 107 -4.16 -3.34 9.69
C LEU A 107 -5.05 -4.39 9.03
N LEU A 108 -4.47 -5.33 8.28
CA LEU A 108 -5.19 -6.46 7.70
C LEU A 108 -5.82 -7.34 8.78
N LEU A 109 -5.07 -7.68 9.83
CA LEU A 109 -5.58 -8.49 10.95
C LEU A 109 -6.66 -7.75 11.72
N ILE A 110 -6.44 -6.48 12.08
CA ILE A 110 -7.46 -5.64 12.75
C ILE A 110 -8.73 -5.54 11.90
N GLY A 111 -8.58 -5.28 10.59
CA GLY A 111 -9.71 -5.19 9.66
C GLY A 111 -10.49 -6.50 9.56
N THR A 112 -9.80 -7.64 9.61
CA THR A 112 -10.41 -8.97 9.61
C THR A 112 -11.22 -9.21 10.89
N ASP A 113 -10.69 -8.85 12.05
CA ASP A 113 -11.40 -8.95 13.33
C ASP A 113 -12.66 -8.06 13.35
N LEU A 114 -12.52 -6.80 12.93
CA LEU A 114 -13.65 -5.86 12.81
C LEU A 114 -14.73 -6.39 11.87
N TYR A 115 -14.33 -6.93 10.72
CA TYR A 115 -15.26 -7.47 9.74
C TYR A 115 -16.02 -8.70 10.27
N ASN A 116 -15.31 -9.63 10.89
CA ASN A 116 -15.90 -10.84 11.47
C ASN A 116 -16.93 -10.52 12.56
N ASN A 117 -16.57 -9.61 13.48
CA ASN A 117 -17.47 -9.14 14.53
C ASN A 117 -18.69 -8.41 13.96
N SER A 118 -18.49 -7.59 12.93
CA SER A 118 -19.58 -6.89 12.23
C SER A 118 -20.55 -7.85 11.55
N ILE A 119 -20.05 -8.93 10.92
CA ILE A 119 -20.89 -9.99 10.34
C ILE A 119 -21.70 -10.70 11.43
N ALA A 120 -21.05 -11.06 12.55
CA ALA A 120 -21.72 -11.75 13.65
C ALA A 120 -22.87 -10.89 14.21
N TYR A 121 -22.61 -9.59 14.42
CA TYR A 121 -23.62 -8.62 14.85
C TYR A 121 -24.76 -8.49 13.83
N TYR A 122 -24.45 -8.35 12.53
CA TYR A 122 -25.46 -8.26 11.47
C TYR A 122 -26.36 -9.50 11.39
N LYS A 123 -25.78 -10.70 11.51
CA LYS A 123 -26.56 -11.96 11.58
C LYS A 123 -27.46 -12.00 12.81
N GLY A 124 -26.95 -11.55 13.96
CA GLY A 124 -27.74 -11.41 15.18
C GLY A 124 -28.91 -10.45 15.02
N LEU A 125 -28.69 -9.28 14.40
CA LEU A 125 -29.74 -8.31 14.07
C LEU A 125 -30.83 -8.90 13.18
N LYS A 126 -30.45 -9.71 12.18
CA LYS A 126 -31.43 -10.39 11.31
C LYS A 126 -32.34 -11.32 12.12
N ALA A 127 -31.77 -12.09 13.05
CA ALA A 127 -32.54 -12.98 13.92
C ALA A 127 -33.43 -12.18 14.89
N ALA A 128 -32.89 -11.13 15.51
CA ALA A 128 -33.62 -10.26 16.42
C ALA A 128 -34.77 -9.49 15.73
N ALA A 129 -34.58 -9.08 14.48
CA ALA A 129 -35.61 -8.46 13.67
C ALA A 129 -36.77 -9.44 13.37
N ALA A 130 -36.49 -10.74 13.22
CA ALA A 130 -37.51 -11.76 13.02
C ALA A 130 -38.36 -12.00 14.29
N THR A 131 -37.80 -11.77 15.48
CA THR A 131 -38.51 -11.86 16.77
C THR A 131 -39.09 -10.52 17.24
N ASN A 132 -39.15 -9.50 16.37
CA ASN A 132 -39.63 -8.14 16.68
C ASN A 132 -38.92 -7.50 17.89
N ALA A 133 -37.62 -7.77 18.08
CA ALA A 133 -36.83 -7.07 19.09
C ALA A 133 -36.83 -5.55 18.81
N PRO A 134 -36.91 -4.69 19.85
CA PRO A 134 -36.87 -3.24 19.69
C PRO A 134 -35.67 -2.79 18.85
N ASN A 135 -35.88 -1.83 17.96
CA ASN A 135 -34.86 -1.22 17.08
C ASN A 135 -34.17 -2.16 16.06
N ALA A 136 -34.27 -3.49 16.20
CA ALA A 136 -33.55 -4.46 15.37
C ALA A 136 -33.95 -4.38 13.89
N LYS A 137 -35.24 -4.19 13.57
CA LYS A 137 -35.72 -4.08 12.18
C LYS A 137 -35.19 -2.84 11.48
N SER A 138 -35.11 -1.71 12.19
CA SER A 138 -34.58 -0.45 11.66
C SER A 138 -33.08 -0.59 11.39
N ALA A 139 -32.31 -1.05 12.38
CA ALA A 139 -30.86 -1.25 12.26
C ALA A 139 -30.50 -2.27 11.17
N TYR A 140 -31.22 -3.40 11.09
CA TYR A 140 -31.00 -4.40 10.05
C TYR A 140 -31.29 -3.85 8.65
N THR A 141 -32.37 -3.08 8.49
CA THR A 141 -32.74 -2.51 7.18
C THR A 141 -31.69 -1.51 6.69
N ASP A 142 -31.19 -0.67 7.59
CA ASP A 142 -30.12 0.29 7.30
C ASP A 142 -28.83 -0.43 6.86
N LEU A 143 -28.32 -1.36 7.66
CA LEU A 143 -27.09 -2.10 7.33
C LEU A 143 -27.23 -2.97 6.07
N LYS A 144 -28.44 -3.48 5.80
CA LYS A 144 -28.71 -4.25 4.57
C LYS A 144 -28.49 -3.41 3.31
N THR A 145 -28.65 -2.08 3.36
CA THR A 145 -28.41 -1.22 2.18
C THR A 145 -26.97 -1.27 1.69
N GLN A 146 -26.02 -1.55 2.59
CA GLN A 146 -24.60 -1.68 2.29
C GLN A 146 -24.24 -3.02 1.63
N PHE A 147 -25.11 -4.03 1.76
CA PHE A 147 -24.95 -5.36 1.18
C PHE A 147 -26.20 -5.77 0.38
N PRO A 148 -26.50 -5.10 -0.74
CA PRO A 148 -27.65 -5.45 -1.58
C PRO A 148 -27.46 -6.87 -2.13
N THR A 149 -28.20 -7.82 -1.56
CA THR A 149 -28.22 -9.20 -2.06
C THR A 149 -28.89 -9.23 -3.43
N GLY A 150 -28.08 -9.35 -4.48
CA GLY A 150 -28.53 -9.79 -5.81
C GLY A 150 -28.21 -8.82 -6.94
N ARG A 151 -27.56 -9.37 -7.98
CA ARG A 151 -27.65 -8.90 -9.38
C ARG A 151 -29.05 -8.35 -9.64
N SER A 152 -29.14 -7.06 -9.96
CA SER A 152 -30.27 -6.60 -10.74
C SER A 152 -30.18 -7.32 -12.09
N THR A 153 -30.97 -8.38 -12.28
CA THR A 153 -31.28 -8.89 -13.60
C THR A 153 -31.96 -7.75 -14.33
N LYS A 154 -31.17 -6.99 -15.10
CA LYS A 154 -31.67 -6.02 -16.06
C LYS A 154 -32.52 -6.82 -17.05
N LYS A 155 -33.84 -6.87 -16.83
CA LYS A 155 -34.80 -7.25 -17.86
C LYS A 155 -34.59 -6.27 -18.99
N SER A 156 -33.92 -6.73 -20.04
CA SER A 156 -33.99 -6.09 -21.34
C SER A 156 -35.40 -6.39 -21.84
N ASP A 157 -36.26 -5.37 -21.84
CA ASP A 157 -37.46 -5.40 -22.66
C ASP A 157 -36.98 -5.41 -24.12
N ASP A 158 -36.94 -6.61 -24.70
CA ASP A 158 -36.81 -6.78 -26.14
C ASP A 158 -38.22 -6.93 -26.75
N LYS A 159 -38.58 -5.93 -27.56
CA LYS A 159 -39.31 -6.00 -28.84
C LYS A 159 -40.86 -6.05 -28.89
N PRO A 160 -41.48 -5.56 -30.00
CA PRO A 160 -41.04 -5.75 -31.39
C PRO A 160 -40.84 -4.50 -32.25
N ILE A 161 -39.94 -4.67 -33.22
CA ILE A 161 -39.82 -3.88 -34.44
C ILE A 161 -40.96 -4.37 -35.35
N THR A 162 -41.86 -3.49 -35.76
CA THR A 162 -42.78 -3.76 -36.87
C THR A 162 -42.09 -3.44 -38.20
N GLU A 163 -42.28 -4.34 -39.17
CA GLU A 163 -41.85 -4.27 -40.58
C GLU A 163 -42.16 -2.94 -41.27
#